data_AF-A0A964BG19-F1
#
_entry.id   AF-A0A964BG19-F1
#
_cell.length_a   1.000
_cell.length_b   1.000
_cell.length_c   1.000
_cell.angle_alpha   90.00
_cell.angle_beta   90.00
_cell.angle_gamma   90.00
#
_symmetry.space_group_name_H-M   'P 1'
#
loop_
_entity.id
_entity.type
_entity.pdbx_description
1 polymer ?
#
loop_
_entity_poly.entity_id
_entity_poly.type
_entity_poly.pdbx_seq_one_letter_code
_entity_poly.pdbx_strand_id
1 'polypeptide(L)'
;MLRRAITALQRRLSPRLELSKRRGETLALLVIGMIGARTVNPGHVASERPGETQIASTCRRHQRLFQNVDLGLDWSAPPVANLPGLVGSWHLALDRTQRQIGGGT
;
A
#
# COMPACT_ATOMS: atom_id res chain seq x y z
N MET A 1 -7.37 -15.78 6.95
CA MET A 1 -6.25 -14.93 7.42
C MET A 1 -6.20 -13.56 6.74
N LEU A 2 -6.37 -13.48 5.41
CA LEU A 2 -6.32 -12.22 4.64
C LEU A 2 -7.23 -11.09 5.17
N ARG A 3 -8.51 -11.36 5.47
CA ARG A 3 -9.43 -10.37 6.06
C ARG A 3 -8.93 -9.78 7.38
N ARG A 4 -8.34 -10.60 8.27
CA ARG A 4 -7.79 -10.10 9.55
C ARG A 4 -6.61 -9.17 9.31
N ALA A 5 -5.73 -9.49 8.37
CA ALA A 5 -4.62 -8.63 7.99
C ALA A 5 -5.10 -7.29 7.40
N ILE A 6 -6.11 -7.32 6.52
CA ILE A 6 -6.73 -6.11 5.94
C ILE A 6 -7.29 -5.22 7.05
N THR A 7 -8.11 -5.78 7.94
CA THR A 7 -8.72 -5.03 9.04
C THR A 7 -7.66 -4.47 10.00
N ALA A 8 -6.63 -5.25 10.32
CA ALA A 8 -5.55 -4.80 11.21
C ALA A 8 -4.75 -3.64 10.59
N LEU A 9 -4.40 -3.75 9.30
CA LEU A 9 -3.68 -2.71 8.57
C LEU A 9 -4.53 -1.45 8.42
N GLN A 10 -5.80 -1.60 8.03
CA GLN A 10 -6.74 -0.47 7.94
C GLN A 10 -6.85 0.27 9.27
N ARG A 11 -7.02 -0.44 10.38
CA ARG A 11 -7.09 0.17 11.72
C ARG A 11 -5.80 0.92 12.11
N ARG A 12 -4.63 0.43 11.70
CA ARG A 12 -3.35 1.11 11.93
C ARG A 12 -3.18 2.37 11.08
N LEU A 13 -3.71 2.37 9.86
CA LEU A 13 -3.56 3.48 8.91
C LEU A 13 -4.63 4.56 9.09
N SER A 14 -5.86 4.21 9.45
CA SER A 14 -7.00 5.14 9.56
C SER A 14 -6.75 6.39 10.42
N PRO A 15 -6.09 6.33 11.59
CA PRO A 15 -5.85 7.52 12.39
C PRO A 15 -4.84 8.50 11.78
N ARG A 16 -4.09 8.07 10.75
CA ARG A 16 -2.97 8.80 10.16
C ARG A 16 -3.25 9.26 8.73
N LEU A 17 -4.31 8.74 8.12
CA LEU A 17 -4.68 9.02 6.74
C LEU A 17 -6.13 9.52 6.71
N GLU A 18 -6.34 10.69 6.11
CA GLU A 18 -7.67 11.25 5.87
C GLU A 18 -8.38 10.55 4.70
N LEU A 19 -8.57 9.24 4.84
CA LEU A 19 -9.20 8.39 3.83
C LEU A 19 -10.58 7.93 4.29
N SER A 20 -11.55 7.98 3.37
CA SER A 20 -12.84 7.31 3.60
C SER A 20 -12.66 5.81 3.85
N LYS A 21 -13.59 5.20 4.57
CA LYS A 21 -13.54 3.76 4.92
C LYS A 21 -13.24 2.86 3.71
N ARG A 22 -13.88 3.12 2.56
CA ARG A 22 -13.65 2.37 1.32
C ARG A 22 -12.25 2.59 0.73
N ARG A 23 -11.73 3.82 0.77
CA ARG A 23 -10.37 4.13 0.28
C ARG A 23 -9.31 3.49 1.17
N GLY A 24 -9.48 3.55 2.49
CA GLY A 24 -8.60 2.87 3.45
C GLY A 24 -8.60 1.34 3.28
N GLU A 25 -9.77 0.73 3.05
CA GLU A 25 -9.87 -0.70 2.76
C GLU A 25 -9.16 -1.05 1.44
N THR A 26 -9.35 -0.23 0.40
CA THR A 26 -8.69 -0.43 -0.91
C THR A 26 -7.18 -0.29 -0.81
N LEU A 27 -6.68 0.67 -0.02
CA LEU A 27 -5.25 0.82 0.26
C LEU A 27 -4.69 -0.40 1.01
N ALA A 28 -5.37 -0.88 2.04
CA ALA A 28 -4.94 -2.07 2.79
C ALA A 28 -4.89 -3.32 1.90
N LEU A 29 -5.88 -3.47 1.01
CA LEU A 29 -5.94 -4.53 0.02
C LEU A 29 -4.78 -4.46 -0.98
N LEU A 30 -4.47 -3.26 -1.46
CA LEU A 30 -3.34 -3.03 -2.37
C LEU A 30 -2.01 -3.38 -1.70
N VAL A 31 -1.76 -2.91 -0.48
CA VAL A 31 -0.52 -3.18 0.27
C VAL A 31 -0.33 -4.68 0.51
N ILE A 32 -1.37 -5.38 0.98
CA ILE A 32 -1.27 -6.81 1.24
C ILE A 32 -1.09 -7.59 -0.07
N GLY A 33 -1.77 -7.17 -1.14
CA GLY A 33 -1.59 -7.73 -2.47
C GLY A 33 -0.15 -7.58 -2.98
N MET A 34 0.46 -6.39 -2.82
CA MET A 34 1.86 -6.15 -3.20
C MET A 34 2.84 -7.02 -2.41
N ILE A 35 2.61 -7.18 -1.09
CA ILE A 35 3.44 -8.03 -0.23
C ILE A 35 3.31 -9.50 -0.63
N GLY A 36 2.09 -9.99 -0.84
CA GLY A 36 1.82 -11.37 -1.22
C GLY A 36 2.38 -11.73 -2.59
N ALA A 37 2.14 -10.86 -3.58
CA ALA A 37 2.59 -11.04 -4.96
C ALA A 37 4.06 -10.66 -5.19
N ARG A 38 4.73 -10.07 -4.18
CA ARG A 38 6.10 -9.54 -4.24
C ARG A 38 6.35 -8.62 -5.45
N THR A 39 5.34 -7.84 -5.80
CA THR A 39 5.38 -6.94 -6.95
C THR A 39 4.52 -5.70 -6.70
N VAL A 40 4.93 -4.59 -7.29
CA VAL A 40 4.16 -3.34 -7.29
C VAL A 40 3.35 -3.15 -8.57
N ASN A 41 3.41 -4.09 -9.51
CA ASN A 41 2.63 -4.03 -10.75
C ASN A 41 1.13 -4.23 -10.42
N PRO A 42 0.27 -3.20 -10.62
CA PRO A 42 -1.13 -3.27 -10.21
C PRO A 42 -1.94 -4.37 -10.89
N GLY A 43 -1.57 -4.75 -12.12
CA GLY A 43 -2.21 -5.83 -12.86
C GLY A 43 -1.90 -7.20 -12.25
N HIS A 44 -0.63 -7.44 -11.93
CA HIS A 44 -0.20 -8.66 -11.24
C HIS A 44 -0.78 -8.72 -9.82
N VAL A 45 -0.79 -7.60 -9.09
CA VAL A 45 -1.42 -7.54 -7.76
C VAL A 45 -2.91 -7.85 -7.82
N ALA A 46 -3.60 -7.46 -8.90
CA ALA A 46 -5.01 -7.74 -9.09
C ALA A 46 -5.30 -9.20 -9.48
N SER A 47 -4.38 -9.89 -10.15
CA SER A 47 -4.53 -11.31 -10.54
C SER A 47 -4.31 -12.28 -9.38
N GLU A 48 -3.47 -11.93 -8.41
CA GLU A 48 -3.15 -12.76 -7.24
C GLU A 48 -4.25 -12.82 -6.17
N ARG A 49 -5.37 -12.13 -6.40
CA ARG A 49 -6.41 -11.99 -5.39
C ARG A 49 -7.45 -13.12 -5.50
N PRO A 50 -7.59 -13.98 -4.47
CA PRO A 50 -8.61 -15.03 -4.50
C PRO A 50 -10.02 -14.41 -4.37
N GLY A 51 -10.89 -14.67 -5.35
CA GLY A 51 -12.32 -14.34 -5.32
C GLY A 51 -12.94 -14.13 -6.71
N GLU A 52 -14.27 -14.21 -6.79
CA GLU A 52 -15.09 -14.07 -8.01
C GLU A 52 -15.03 -12.68 -8.67
N THR A 53 -14.33 -11.72 -8.07
CA THR A 53 -14.23 -10.37 -8.64
C THR A 53 -13.31 -10.36 -9.85
N GLN A 54 -13.84 -9.93 -10.99
CA GLN A 54 -13.07 -9.79 -12.22
C GLN A 54 -11.82 -8.92 -12.01
N ILE A 55 -10.66 -9.41 -12.44
CA ILE A 55 -9.34 -8.73 -12.35
C ILE A 55 -9.44 -7.26 -12.80
N ALA A 56 -10.16 -7.00 -13.90
CA ALA A 56 -10.39 -5.66 -14.44
C ALA A 56 -11.08 -4.71 -13.44
N SER A 57 -12.01 -5.20 -12.61
CA SER A 57 -12.65 -4.42 -11.55
C SER A 57 -11.66 -4.01 -10.47
N THR A 58 -10.81 -4.94 -10.04
CA THR A 58 -9.76 -4.70 -9.04
C THR A 58 -8.72 -3.70 -9.56
N CYS A 59 -8.23 -3.87 -10.80
CA CYS A 59 -7.35 -2.92 -11.46
C CYS A 59 -7.95 -1.51 -11.50
N ARG A 60 -9.21 -1.37 -11.92
CA ARG A 60 -9.91 -0.07 -11.97
C ARG A 60 -10.02 0.58 -10.59
N ARG A 61 -10.24 -0.21 -9.52
CA ARG A 61 -10.27 0.32 -8.14
C ARG A 61 -8.91 0.82 -7.69
N HIS A 62 -7.83 0.12 -8.01
CA HIS A 62 -6.46 0.58 -7.73
C HIS A 62 -6.16 1.88 -8.50
N GLN A 63 -6.46 1.95 -9.80
CA GLN A 63 -6.28 3.16 -10.60
C GLN A 63 -7.06 4.35 -10.03
N ARG A 64 -8.34 4.16 -9.68
CA ARG A 64 -9.15 5.20 -9.05
C ARG A 64 -8.58 5.66 -7.71
N LEU A 65 -7.97 4.76 -6.94
CA LEU A 65 -7.29 5.12 -5.71
C LEU A 65 -6.15 6.10 -6.04
N PHE A 66 -5.23 5.73 -6.94
CA PHE A 66 -4.10 6.60 -7.34
C PHE A 66 -4.52 7.93 -7.97
N GLN A 67 -5.65 7.96 -8.69
CA GLN A 67 -6.14 9.18 -9.33
C GLN A 67 -6.82 10.16 -8.37
N ASN A 68 -7.40 9.68 -7.26
CA ASN A 68 -8.28 10.48 -6.40
C ASN A 68 -7.79 10.58 -4.95
N VAL A 69 -6.62 10.04 -4.66
CA VAL A 69 -6.00 10.06 -3.35
C VAL A 69 -4.62 10.68 -3.49
N ASP A 70 -4.50 11.88 -2.92
CA ASP A 70 -3.22 12.49 -2.61
C ASP A 70 -3.01 12.38 -1.09
N LEU A 71 -1.88 11.83 -0.69
CA LEU A 71 -1.50 11.71 0.72
C LEU A 71 -0.28 12.59 1.06
N GLY A 72 0.31 13.27 0.07
CA GLY A 72 1.61 13.93 0.18
C GLY A 72 2.79 12.97 0.03
N LEU A 73 3.99 13.48 -0.25
CA LEU A 73 5.16 12.65 -0.59
C LEU A 73 5.60 11.70 0.55
N ASP A 74 5.49 12.16 1.80
CA ASP A 74 6.07 11.50 2.97
C ASP A 74 5.05 10.78 3.86
N TRP A 75 3.81 10.65 3.39
CA TRP A 75 2.68 10.12 4.16
C TRP A 75 2.95 8.77 4.82
N SER A 76 3.76 7.94 4.16
CA SER A 76 4.03 6.57 4.57
C SER A 76 5.15 6.46 5.61
N ALA A 77 5.99 7.50 5.76
CA ALA A 77 7.14 7.45 6.66
C ALA A 77 6.73 7.27 8.14
N PRO A 78 5.78 8.04 8.71
CA PRO A 78 5.37 7.83 10.09
C PRO A 78 4.69 6.46 10.33
N PRO A 79 3.76 5.96 9.48
CA PRO A 79 3.28 4.58 9.52
C PRO A 79 4.39 3.52 9.56
N VAL A 80 5.38 3.63 8.68
CA VAL A 80 6.47 2.64 8.55
C VAL A 80 7.44 2.72 9.73
N ALA A 81 7.84 3.91 10.15
CA ALA A 81 8.77 4.09 11.28
C ALA A 81 8.21 3.54 12.60
N ASN A 82 6.89 3.64 12.80
CA ASN A 82 6.22 3.16 14.02
C ASN A 82 5.75 1.70 13.94
N LEU A 83 5.86 1.06 12.78
CA LEU A 83 5.38 -0.31 12.55
C LEU A 83 6.06 -1.36 13.44
N PRO A 84 7.38 -1.28 13.71
CA PRO A 84 8.08 -2.26 14.54
C PRO A 84 7.89 -2.06 16.05
N GLY A 85 7.24 -0.98 16.50
CA GLY A 85 7.13 -0.67 17.94
C GLY A 85 8.51 -0.46 18.58
N LEU A 86 9.38 0.25 17.86
CA LEU A 86 10.78 0.47 18.21
C LEU A 86 10.91 1.15 19.58
N VAL A 87 11.42 0.44 20.60
CA VAL A 87 11.77 0.97 21.93
C VAL A 87 13.29 0.86 22.11
N GLY A 88 13.96 1.94 22.53
CA GLY A 88 15.41 1.96 22.80
C GLY A 88 16.24 2.69 21.73
N SER A 89 17.55 2.45 21.70
CA SER A 89 18.49 3.03 20.74
C SER A 89 18.53 2.23 19.43
N TRP A 90 18.59 2.93 18.29
CA TRP A 90 18.53 2.34 16.95
C TRP A 90 19.66 2.86 16.07
N HIS A 91 20.14 2.01 15.18
CA HIS A 91 21.05 2.40 14.11
C HIS A 91 20.22 2.73 12.86
N LEU A 92 20.36 3.96 12.36
CA LEU A 92 19.72 4.41 11.13
C LEU A 92 20.68 4.19 9.96
N ALA A 93 20.35 3.24 9.08
CA ALA A 93 21.04 3.08 7.81
C ALA A 93 20.42 4.04 6.78
N LEU A 94 21.23 4.96 6.27
CA LEU A 94 20.84 5.88 5.20
C LEU A 94 21.50 5.46 3.90
N ASP A 95 20.69 5.06 2.92
CA ASP A 95 21.11 4.81 1.55
C ASP A 95 20.38 5.77 0.62
N ARG A 96 21.08 6.28 -0.41
CA ARG A 96 20.47 7.13 -1.44
C ARG A 96 20.14 6.28 -2.65
N THR A 97 18.86 6.09 -2.91
CA THR A 97 18.38 5.49 -4.15
C THR A 97 17.84 6.56 -5.09
N GLN A 98 18.28 6.57 -6.35
CA GLN A 98 17.64 7.34 -7.42
C GLN A 98 16.70 6.43 -8.21
N ARG A 99 15.47 6.89 -8.43
CA ARG A 99 14.54 6.24 -9.37
C ARG A 99 14.60 6.95 -10.71
N GLN A 100 14.96 6.20 -11.75
CA GLN A 100 14.79 6.64 -13.13
C GLN A 100 13.35 6.35 -13.57
N ILE A 101 12.70 7.33 -14.18
CA ILE A 101 11.36 7.19 -14.75
C ILE A 101 11.52 7.30 -16.26
N GLY A 102 11.26 6.20 -16.99
CA GLY A 102 11.31 6.18 -18.46
C GLY A 102 12.73 6.28 -19.02
N GLY A 103 13.33 5.12 -19.31
CA GLY A 103 14.51 5.00 -20.18
C GLY A 103 14.13 4.16 -21.39
N GLY A 104 13.73 4.81 -22.47
CA GLY A 104 13.27 4.16 -23.70
C GLY A 104 12.51 5.17 -24.55
N THR A 105 13.24 5.75 -25.50
CA THR A 105 12.72 6.46 -26.69
C THR A 105 11.69 5.64 -27.44
#